data_AF-A0A7S3RTN1-F1
#
_entry.id   AF-A0A7S3RTN1-F1
#
_cell.length_a   1.000
_cell.length_b   1.000
_cell.length_c   1.000
_cell.angle_alpha   90.00
_cell.angle_beta   90.00
_cell.angle_gamma   90.00
#
_symmetry.space_group_name_H-M   'P 1'
#
loop_
_entity.id
_entity.type
_entity.pdbx_description
1 polymer ?
#
loop_
_entity_poly.entity_id
_entity_poly.type
_entity_poly.pdbx_seq_one_letter_code
_entity_poly.pdbx_strand_id
1 'polypeptide(L)'
;VLLVACALLGNADAGDAHLRPARLLQRGSSASVAHIAPTDSVAQPAHVEAAVPTEDNGRLTAIMARLHQTRAYLTVKKVLRAPHHVVSFKRDGPDADGVLDSLIAYLALVASVFIWVIVATVVAYFYNKQTTIPAKDPEMELDVESFKDFKHGVFTCASAPEITLCACLCPAIRWARNLSLMGLLGFWVAFGAFIGLDFVAGVSAEGGIFLHLALAVMLTYYRQDLRKAFDMKRQGGITYAEDCLLYLCCLCCTVTQEARHIEDAFKAGHHAAKAKEMEVAPAQQA
;
A
#
# COMPACT_ATOMS: atom_id res chain seq x y z
N VAL A 1 -7.48 -10.65 6.93
CA VAL A 1 -7.98 -10.68 8.34
C VAL A 1 -6.99 -10.02 9.29
N LEU A 2 -5.69 -10.37 9.30
CA LEU A 2 -4.67 -9.65 10.10
C LEU A 2 -4.41 -8.19 9.66
N LEU A 3 -4.49 -7.92 8.35
CA LEU A 3 -4.33 -6.58 7.75
C LEU A 3 -5.28 -5.49 8.29
N VAL A 4 -6.37 -5.88 8.97
CA VAL A 4 -7.38 -4.96 9.52
C VAL A 4 -7.09 -4.62 10.98
N ALA A 5 -6.37 -5.46 11.73
CA ALA A 5 -6.07 -5.22 13.13
C ALA A 5 -4.96 -4.15 13.31
N CYS A 6 -3.93 -4.13 12.47
CA CYS A 6 -2.85 -3.15 12.58
C CYS A 6 -3.27 -1.71 12.20
N ALA A 7 -4.18 -1.54 11.23
CA ALA A 7 -4.72 -0.21 10.88
C ALA A 7 -5.62 0.39 11.98
N LEU A 8 -6.19 -0.46 12.85
CA LEU A 8 -7.00 -0.01 13.99
C LEU A 8 -6.14 0.31 15.21
N LEU A 9 -4.99 -0.35 15.41
CA LEU A 9 -4.08 -0.06 16.52
C LEU A 9 -3.23 1.21 16.27
N GLY A 10 -2.94 1.55 15.01
CA GLY A 10 -2.19 2.77 14.68
C GLY A 10 -2.97 4.09 14.82
N ASN A 11 -4.30 4.04 14.92
CA ASN A 11 -5.16 5.22 15.09
C ASN A 11 -5.59 5.48 16.54
N ALA A 12 -5.12 4.66 17.49
CA ALA A 12 -5.55 4.77 18.89
C ALA A 12 -4.72 5.73 19.76
N ASP A 13 -3.55 6.24 19.29
CA ASP A 13 -2.62 7.01 20.16
C ASP A 13 -1.92 8.20 19.48
N ALA A 14 -2.66 9.02 18.73
CA ALA A 14 -2.16 10.34 18.30
C ALA A 14 -2.99 11.50 18.89
N GLY A 15 -3.54 11.30 20.08
CA GLY A 15 -4.20 12.33 20.88
C GLY A 15 -3.24 12.98 21.87
N ASP A 16 -2.82 14.21 21.55
CA ASP A 16 -2.48 15.27 22.51
C ASP A 16 -1.26 15.06 23.44
N ALA A 17 -0.06 15.26 22.89
CA ALA A 17 1.13 15.59 23.68
C ALA A 17 1.64 16.99 23.28
N HIS A 18 1.07 17.99 23.93
CA HIS A 18 1.46 19.39 23.87
C HIS A 18 2.84 19.59 24.56
N LEU A 19 3.94 19.29 23.87
CA LEU A 19 5.29 19.59 24.37
C LEU A 19 5.65 21.05 24.08
N ARG A 20 5.59 21.86 25.14
CA ARG A 20 6.18 23.21 25.19
C ARG A 20 7.71 23.14 24.97
N PRO A 21 8.32 24.10 24.24
CA PRO A 21 9.77 24.16 24.15
C PRO A 21 10.36 24.65 25.49
N ALA A 22 11.13 23.81 26.15
CA ALA A 22 11.98 24.20 27.26
C ALA A 22 13.14 25.04 26.73
N ARG A 23 13.18 26.31 27.14
CA ARG A 23 14.35 27.19 27.02
C ARG A 23 15.48 26.60 27.84
N LEU A 24 16.50 26.05 27.17
CA LEU A 24 17.79 25.79 27.81
C LEU A 24 18.72 26.97 27.55
N LEU A 25 19.22 27.52 28.66
CA LEU A 25 20.18 28.59 28.76
C LEU A 25 21.49 28.23 28.04
N GLN A 26 21.81 28.95 26.97
CA GLN A 26 23.17 29.02 26.45
C GLN A 26 24.03 29.85 27.43
N ARG A 27 24.97 29.18 28.10
CA ARG A 27 26.06 29.82 28.83
C ARG A 27 27.28 29.83 27.90
N GLY A 28 27.78 31.04 27.64
CA GLY A 28 28.76 31.31 26.60
C GLY A 28 30.17 30.77 26.85
N SER A 29 30.94 30.75 25.76
CA SER A 29 32.39 30.89 25.81
C SER A 29 32.83 31.66 24.56
N SER A 30 33.61 32.70 24.81
CA SER A 30 34.09 33.70 23.87
C SER A 30 35.22 33.17 23.00
N ALA A 31 35.19 33.47 21.70
CA ALA A 31 36.39 33.68 20.90
C ALA A 31 36.08 34.65 19.75
N SER A 32 36.77 35.78 19.80
CA SER A 32 36.74 36.92 18.88
C SER A 32 37.45 36.58 17.57
N VAL A 33 36.80 36.78 16.42
CA VAL A 33 37.46 37.03 15.13
C VAL A 33 36.60 38.00 14.31
N ALA A 34 37.27 38.95 13.69
CA ALA A 34 36.77 40.22 13.18
C ALA A 34 36.01 40.17 11.84
N HIS A 35 35.08 41.11 11.72
CA HIS A 35 34.58 41.83 10.55
C HIS A 35 35.01 41.40 9.14
N ILE A 36 34.04 40.95 8.33
CA ILE A 36 33.85 41.38 6.93
C ILE A 36 32.33 41.42 6.64
N ALA A 37 31.82 42.60 6.27
CA ALA A 37 30.57 42.81 5.51
C ALA A 37 30.99 43.07 4.04
N PRO A 38 30.17 42.83 2.98
CA PRO A 38 28.83 43.40 2.88
C PRO A 38 27.75 42.61 2.06
N THR A 39 26.50 43.07 2.22
CA THR A 39 25.39 43.21 1.24
C THR A 39 24.99 42.04 0.32
N ASP A 40 23.78 41.49 0.52
CA ASP A 40 22.59 41.76 -0.33
C ASP A 40 21.42 40.84 0.07
N SER A 41 20.39 41.41 0.69
CA SER A 41 19.17 40.70 1.09
C SER A 41 18.18 40.68 -0.07
N VAL A 42 18.14 39.60 -0.82
CA VAL A 42 17.06 39.31 -1.78
C VAL A 42 15.83 38.83 -1.00
N ALA A 43 14.75 39.60 -1.07
CA ALA A 43 13.47 39.27 -0.48
C ALA A 43 12.84 38.06 -1.21
N GLN A 44 12.60 36.98 -0.48
CA GLN A 44 11.79 35.85 -0.95
C GLN A 44 10.31 36.25 -1.01
N PRO A 45 9.58 35.93 -2.11
CA PRO A 45 8.14 36.13 -2.17
C PRO A 45 7.43 35.12 -1.27
N ALA A 46 6.51 35.61 -0.46
CA ALA A 46 5.64 34.80 0.38
C ALA A 46 4.78 33.88 -0.50
N HIS A 47 5.01 32.57 -0.41
CA HIS A 47 4.10 31.55 -0.94
C HIS A 47 2.79 31.62 -0.14
N VAL A 48 1.72 32.06 -0.82
CA VAL A 48 0.35 31.97 -0.32
C VAL A 48 -0.11 30.53 -0.57
N GLU A 49 0.05 29.69 0.44
CA GLU A 49 -0.50 28.33 0.46
C GLU A 49 -2.02 28.45 0.70
N ALA A 50 -2.78 28.37 -0.39
CA ALA A 50 -4.23 28.35 -0.33
C ALA A 50 -4.69 27.04 0.32
N ALA A 51 -5.03 27.11 1.61
CA ALA A 51 -5.63 26.00 2.35
C ALA A 51 -6.97 25.59 1.71
N VAL A 52 -6.96 24.44 1.04
CA VAL A 52 -8.18 23.77 0.56
C VAL A 52 -8.96 23.25 1.79
N PRO A 53 -10.27 23.49 1.91
CA PRO A 53 -11.06 23.06 3.08
C PRO A 53 -11.07 21.53 3.22
N THR A 54 -10.55 21.02 4.33
CA THR A 54 -10.34 19.59 4.62
C THR A 54 -11.56 18.89 5.25
N GLU A 55 -12.70 19.58 5.37
CA GLU A 55 -13.84 19.13 6.18
C GLU A 55 -14.53 17.86 5.64
N ASP A 56 -14.49 17.62 4.32
CA ASP A 56 -15.17 16.48 3.68
C ASP A 56 -14.37 15.16 3.77
N ASN A 57 -13.04 15.26 3.97
CA ASN A 57 -12.17 14.08 4.09
C ASN A 57 -12.41 13.28 5.39
N GLY A 58 -12.89 13.95 6.45
CA GLY A 58 -13.18 13.32 7.74
C GLY A 58 -14.40 12.38 7.70
N ARG A 59 -15.43 12.74 6.91
CA ARG A 59 -16.63 11.90 6.74
C ARG A 59 -16.33 10.66 5.91
N LEU A 60 -15.55 10.82 4.85
CA LEU A 60 -15.17 9.71 3.99
C LEU A 60 -14.27 8.70 4.73
N THR A 61 -13.30 9.17 5.50
CA THR A 61 -12.47 8.29 6.36
C THR A 61 -13.31 7.58 7.43
N ALA A 62 -14.29 8.25 8.05
CA ALA A 62 -15.20 7.62 9.02
C ALA A 62 -16.10 6.53 8.38
N ILE A 63 -16.58 6.74 7.15
CA ILE A 63 -17.38 5.76 6.40
C ILE A 63 -16.52 4.57 5.98
N MET A 64 -15.30 4.79 5.50
CA MET A 64 -14.37 3.72 5.13
C MET A 64 -13.98 2.88 6.34
N ALA A 65 -13.68 3.52 7.48
CA ALA A 65 -13.41 2.82 8.73
C ALA A 65 -14.58 1.89 9.11
N ARG A 66 -15.83 2.37 8.98
CA ARG A 66 -17.04 1.58 9.26
C ARG A 66 -17.27 0.44 8.25
N LEU A 67 -17.03 0.65 6.95
CA LEU A 67 -17.18 -0.40 5.92
C LEU A 67 -16.14 -1.52 6.09
N HIS A 68 -14.89 -1.17 6.39
CA HIS A 68 -13.82 -2.14 6.66
C HIS A 68 -14.02 -2.88 7.99
N GLN A 69 -14.44 -2.14 9.04
CA GLN A 69 -14.82 -2.73 10.32
C GLN A 69 -15.96 -3.73 10.12
N THR A 70 -16.97 -3.41 9.30
CA THR A 70 -18.12 -4.30 9.07
C THR A 70 -17.73 -5.57 8.29
N ARG A 71 -16.86 -5.47 7.29
CA ARG A 71 -16.47 -6.63 6.45
C ARG A 71 -15.55 -7.61 7.19
N ALA A 72 -14.57 -7.12 7.96
CA ALA A 72 -13.68 -7.96 8.75
C ALA A 72 -14.38 -8.51 9.99
N TYR A 73 -15.16 -7.68 10.69
CA TYR A 73 -15.93 -8.10 11.86
C TYR A 73 -17.00 -9.12 11.50
N LEU A 74 -17.73 -8.98 10.39
CA LEU A 74 -18.76 -9.99 10.04
C LEU A 74 -18.16 -11.34 9.65
N THR A 75 -17.00 -11.38 8.99
CA THR A 75 -16.32 -12.65 8.66
C THR A 75 -15.72 -13.30 9.91
N VAL A 76 -15.01 -12.54 10.73
CA VAL A 76 -14.45 -13.04 12.00
C VAL A 76 -15.55 -13.41 12.99
N LYS A 77 -16.63 -12.64 13.08
CA LYS A 77 -17.77 -12.94 13.94
C LYS A 77 -18.58 -14.13 13.43
N LYS A 78 -18.68 -14.37 12.12
CA LYS A 78 -19.27 -15.62 11.60
C LYS A 78 -18.42 -16.84 11.93
N VAL A 79 -17.08 -16.70 11.89
CA VAL A 79 -16.15 -17.78 12.27
C VAL A 79 -16.10 -17.99 13.80
N LEU A 80 -16.12 -16.91 14.60
CA LEU A 80 -16.05 -16.96 16.07
C LEU A 80 -17.41 -17.16 16.75
N ARG A 81 -18.53 -16.81 16.09
CA ARG A 81 -19.89 -17.20 16.52
C ARG A 81 -20.37 -18.47 15.85
N ALA A 82 -19.57 -19.16 15.04
CA ALA A 82 -19.78 -20.58 14.90
C ALA A 82 -19.71 -21.10 16.34
N PRO A 83 -20.83 -21.54 16.93
CA PRO A 83 -20.82 -21.90 18.33
C PRO A 83 -19.74 -22.95 18.51
N HIS A 84 -18.81 -22.71 19.42
CA HIS A 84 -18.09 -23.78 20.10
C HIS A 84 -19.13 -24.57 20.93
N HIS A 85 -20.18 -25.09 20.29
CA HIS A 85 -20.65 -26.40 20.66
C HIS A 85 -19.40 -27.25 20.52
N VAL A 86 -18.80 -27.56 21.66
CA VAL A 86 -18.04 -28.77 21.82
C VAL A 86 -19.01 -29.84 21.33
N VAL A 87 -18.96 -30.12 20.03
CA VAL A 87 -19.57 -31.29 19.44
C VAL A 87 -18.81 -32.39 20.14
N SER A 88 -19.40 -32.87 21.24
CA SER A 88 -19.15 -34.21 21.74
C SER A 88 -19.25 -35.07 20.49
N PHE A 89 -18.09 -35.41 19.92
CA PHE A 89 -17.98 -36.19 18.71
C PHE A 89 -18.31 -37.62 19.15
N LYS A 90 -19.58 -37.83 19.46
CA LYS A 90 -20.15 -39.15 19.52
C LYS A 90 -19.98 -39.65 18.10
N ARG A 91 -19.07 -40.61 17.95
CA ARG A 91 -18.69 -41.25 16.70
C ARG A 91 -19.84 -42.15 16.25
N ASP A 92 -21.00 -41.55 16.08
CA ASP A 92 -22.07 -42.13 15.27
C ASP A 92 -21.50 -42.08 13.83
N GLY A 93 -21.55 -43.21 13.12
CA GLY A 93 -20.89 -43.37 11.81
C GLY A 93 -21.23 -42.24 10.85
N PRO A 94 -20.37 -41.94 9.85
CA PRO A 94 -20.55 -40.81 8.94
C PRO A 94 -21.94 -40.87 8.32
N ASP A 95 -22.81 -40.00 8.80
CA ASP A 95 -24.10 -39.72 8.23
C ASP A 95 -23.85 -39.12 6.85
N ALA A 96 -24.40 -39.79 5.82
CA ALA A 96 -24.22 -39.39 4.42
C ALA A 96 -24.61 -37.91 4.18
N ASP A 97 -25.50 -37.38 5.02
CA ASP A 97 -25.96 -36.00 5.00
C ASP A 97 -24.84 -34.98 5.31
N GLY A 98 -23.92 -35.30 6.24
CA GLY A 98 -22.83 -34.40 6.62
C GLY A 98 -21.76 -34.20 5.52
N VAL A 99 -21.54 -35.23 4.70
CA VAL A 99 -20.64 -35.14 3.54
C VAL A 99 -21.23 -34.23 2.46
N LEU A 100 -22.54 -34.36 2.20
CA LEU A 100 -23.23 -33.55 1.20
C LEU A 100 -23.22 -32.07 1.59
N ASP A 101 -23.50 -31.74 2.84
CA ASP A 101 -23.47 -30.36 3.34
C ASP A 101 -22.07 -29.73 3.23
N SER A 102 -21.03 -30.51 3.53
CA SER A 102 -19.63 -30.07 3.41
C SER A 102 -19.25 -29.77 1.95
N LEU A 103 -19.69 -30.62 1.01
CA LEU A 103 -19.45 -30.43 -0.43
C LEU A 103 -20.18 -29.18 -0.96
N ILE A 104 -21.43 -28.97 -0.55
CA ILE A 104 -22.21 -27.78 -0.95
C ILE A 104 -21.53 -26.51 -0.46
N ALA A 105 -21.07 -26.48 0.80
CA ALA A 105 -20.36 -25.34 1.37
C ALA A 105 -19.04 -25.04 0.61
N TYR A 106 -18.28 -26.09 0.27
CA TYR A 106 -17.05 -25.95 -0.50
C TYR A 106 -17.32 -25.43 -1.92
N LEU A 107 -18.30 -25.97 -2.64
CA LEU A 107 -18.67 -25.50 -3.97
C LEU A 107 -19.15 -24.04 -3.95
N ALA A 108 -19.92 -23.64 -2.94
CA ALA A 108 -20.35 -22.26 -2.76
C ALA A 108 -19.17 -21.31 -2.52
N LEU A 109 -18.18 -21.74 -1.71
CA LEU A 109 -16.94 -20.99 -1.50
C LEU A 109 -16.18 -20.81 -2.82
N VAL A 110 -15.94 -21.90 -3.54
CA VAL A 110 -15.21 -21.90 -4.82
C VAL A 110 -15.92 -21.00 -5.83
N ALA A 111 -17.23 -21.15 -6.02
CA ALA A 111 -18.02 -20.32 -6.92
C ALA A 111 -17.95 -18.82 -6.55
N SER A 112 -18.07 -18.50 -5.25
CA SER A 112 -17.94 -17.13 -4.76
C SER A 112 -16.58 -16.52 -5.10
N VAL A 113 -15.49 -17.27 -4.87
CA VAL A 113 -14.14 -16.80 -5.19
C VAL A 113 -13.96 -16.60 -6.70
N PHE A 114 -14.44 -17.53 -7.55
CA PHE A 114 -14.39 -17.35 -9.00
C PHE A 114 -15.14 -16.10 -9.47
N ILE A 115 -16.31 -15.81 -8.90
CA ILE A 115 -17.05 -14.57 -9.19
C ILE A 115 -16.19 -13.35 -8.84
N TRP A 116 -15.55 -13.34 -7.66
CA TRP A 116 -14.66 -12.24 -7.28
C TRP A 116 -13.45 -12.09 -8.21
N VAL A 117 -12.83 -13.19 -8.67
CA VAL A 117 -11.74 -13.15 -9.65
C VAL A 117 -12.21 -12.56 -10.98
N ILE A 118 -13.39 -12.96 -11.47
CA ILE A 118 -13.98 -12.40 -12.71
C ILE A 118 -14.21 -10.90 -12.55
N VAL A 119 -14.87 -10.49 -11.45
CA VAL A 119 -15.12 -9.07 -11.16
C VAL A 119 -13.80 -8.28 -11.06
N ALA A 120 -12.81 -8.80 -10.34
CA ALA A 120 -11.50 -8.16 -10.21
C ALA A 120 -10.79 -8.04 -11.56
N THR A 121 -10.87 -9.06 -12.41
CA THR A 121 -10.27 -9.05 -13.76
C THR A 121 -10.95 -8.02 -14.66
N VAL A 122 -12.28 -7.92 -14.62
CA VAL A 122 -13.04 -6.90 -15.36
C VAL A 122 -12.67 -5.49 -14.89
N VAL A 123 -12.62 -5.26 -13.57
CA VAL A 123 -12.17 -3.98 -13.00
C VAL A 123 -10.73 -3.69 -13.41
N ALA A 124 -9.83 -4.68 -13.35
CA ALA A 124 -8.43 -4.55 -13.76
C ALA A 124 -8.32 -4.17 -15.24
N TYR A 125 -9.13 -4.77 -16.10
CA TYR A 125 -9.17 -4.46 -17.54
C TYR A 125 -9.55 -3.00 -17.78
N PHE A 126 -10.67 -2.54 -17.21
CA PHE A 126 -11.10 -1.15 -17.36
C PHE A 126 -10.13 -0.17 -16.72
N TYR A 127 -9.61 -0.49 -15.54
CA TYR A 127 -8.63 0.33 -14.85
C TYR A 127 -7.34 0.49 -15.66
N ASN A 128 -6.79 -0.61 -16.17
CA ASN A 128 -5.57 -0.58 -16.98
C ASN A 128 -5.77 0.18 -18.31
N LYS A 129 -6.98 0.11 -18.90
CA LYS A 129 -7.32 0.85 -20.11
C LYS A 129 -7.48 2.35 -19.89
N GLN A 130 -8.06 2.77 -18.76
CA GLN A 130 -8.29 4.18 -18.44
C GLN A 130 -7.08 4.88 -17.80
N THR A 131 -6.18 4.09 -17.24
CA THR A 131 -4.98 4.60 -16.59
C THR A 131 -4.03 5.22 -17.60
N THR A 132 -3.76 6.51 -17.45
CA THR A 132 -2.67 7.19 -18.14
C THR A 132 -1.40 7.17 -17.30
N ILE A 133 -0.25 7.22 -17.98
CA ILE A 133 1.04 7.48 -17.33
C ILE A 133 0.96 8.89 -16.72
N PRO A 134 1.43 9.11 -15.47
CA PRO A 134 1.45 10.45 -14.89
C PRO A 134 2.27 11.39 -15.79
N ALA A 135 1.67 12.48 -16.24
CA ALA A 135 2.37 13.46 -17.05
C ALA A 135 3.48 14.13 -16.23
N LYS A 136 4.61 14.43 -16.90
CA LYS A 136 5.68 15.23 -16.31
C LYS A 136 5.13 16.62 -15.97
N ASP A 137 5.36 17.07 -14.75
CA ASP A 137 5.02 18.41 -14.31
C ASP A 137 6.20 19.34 -14.65
N PRO A 138 6.03 20.38 -15.49
CA PRO A 138 7.10 21.30 -15.85
C PRO A 138 7.58 22.15 -14.67
N GLU A 139 6.77 22.33 -13.63
CA GLU A 139 7.09 23.14 -12.45
C GLU A 139 7.78 22.32 -11.35
N MET A 140 7.62 21.00 -11.37
CA MET A 140 8.27 20.13 -10.39
C MET A 140 9.76 19.95 -10.72
N GLU A 141 10.61 20.61 -9.95
CA GLU A 141 12.06 20.41 -10.03
C GLU A 141 12.45 19.00 -9.57
N LEU A 142 13.34 18.35 -10.34
CA LEU A 142 13.87 17.04 -10.02
C LEU A 142 14.92 17.15 -8.90
N ASP A 143 14.48 16.99 -7.66
CA ASP A 143 15.40 16.74 -6.54
C ASP A 143 15.71 15.23 -6.45
N VAL A 144 16.80 14.81 -7.10
CA VAL A 144 17.26 13.41 -7.12
C VAL A 144 17.54 12.87 -5.72
N GLU A 145 18.06 13.71 -4.80
CA GLU A 145 18.36 13.25 -3.43
C GLU A 145 17.08 12.91 -2.67
N SER A 146 15.96 13.60 -2.95
CA SER A 146 14.66 13.30 -2.34
C SER A 146 14.11 11.90 -2.68
N PHE A 147 14.61 11.26 -3.75
CA PHE A 147 14.18 9.92 -4.16
C PHE A 147 15.08 8.80 -3.64
N LYS A 148 16.19 9.13 -2.94
CA LYS A 148 17.07 8.13 -2.33
C LYS A 148 16.47 7.44 -1.10
N ASP A 149 15.28 7.85 -0.69
CA ASP A 149 14.45 7.19 0.33
C ASP A 149 12.95 7.35 -0.06
N PHE A 150 12.07 6.59 0.57
CA PHE A 150 10.63 6.77 0.38
C PHE A 150 10.18 8.15 0.90
N LYS A 151 9.76 9.05 -0.01
CA LYS A 151 9.25 10.41 0.31
C LYS A 151 8.07 10.42 1.29
N HIS A 152 7.23 9.40 1.25
CA HIS A 152 6.02 9.31 2.06
C HIS A 152 6.20 8.30 3.18
N GLY A 153 5.69 8.57 4.38
CA GLY A 153 5.65 7.58 5.45
C GLY A 153 4.61 6.49 5.18
N VAL A 154 4.85 5.25 5.64
CA VAL A 154 3.94 4.11 5.37
C VAL A 154 2.52 4.40 5.85
N PHE A 155 2.35 4.92 7.06
CA PHE A 155 1.03 5.18 7.65
C PHE A 155 0.43 6.54 7.28
N THR A 156 0.97 7.22 6.25
CA THR A 156 0.44 8.49 5.73
C THR A 156 -0.55 8.29 4.58
N CYS A 157 -1.20 7.12 4.53
CA CYS A 157 -2.12 6.76 3.44
C CYS A 157 -3.34 7.70 3.34
N ALA A 158 -3.75 8.33 4.45
CA ALA A 158 -4.85 9.30 4.47
C ALA A 158 -4.57 10.56 3.61
N SER A 159 -3.31 10.89 3.31
CA SER A 159 -2.96 12.05 2.49
C SER A 159 -3.26 11.87 0.99
N ALA A 160 -3.57 10.65 0.55
CA ALA A 160 -3.94 10.34 -0.84
C ALA A 160 -5.13 9.36 -0.87
N PRO A 161 -6.34 9.80 -0.50
CA PRO A 161 -7.47 8.92 -0.24
C PRO A 161 -7.90 8.11 -1.47
N GLU A 162 -7.78 8.66 -2.68
CA GLU A 162 -8.09 7.94 -3.92
C GLU A 162 -7.17 6.74 -4.13
N ILE A 163 -5.86 6.95 -4.01
CA ILE A 163 -4.84 5.90 -4.15
C ILE A 163 -5.03 4.85 -3.06
N THR A 164 -5.24 5.30 -1.82
CA THR A 164 -5.45 4.43 -0.66
C THR A 164 -6.70 3.60 -0.81
N LEU A 165 -7.81 4.18 -1.28
CA LEU A 165 -9.04 3.46 -1.54
C LEU A 165 -8.82 2.36 -2.59
N CYS A 166 -8.11 2.68 -3.66
CA CYS A 166 -7.73 1.70 -4.68
C CYS A 166 -6.86 0.58 -4.10
N ALA A 167 -5.83 0.91 -3.31
CA ALA A 167 -4.97 -0.08 -2.67
C ALA A 167 -5.68 -0.93 -1.60
N CYS A 168 -6.68 -0.38 -0.91
CA CYS A 168 -7.48 -1.08 0.09
C CYS A 168 -8.50 -2.03 -0.54
N LEU A 169 -9.18 -1.60 -1.61
CA LEU A 169 -10.22 -2.39 -2.25
C LEU A 169 -9.67 -3.36 -3.30
N CYS A 170 -8.61 -2.95 -4.01
CA CYS A 170 -8.04 -3.65 -5.15
C CYS A 170 -6.49 -3.66 -5.09
N PRO A 171 -5.88 -4.20 -4.02
CA PRO A 171 -4.42 -4.19 -3.86
C PRO A 171 -3.69 -4.84 -5.03
N ALA A 172 -4.22 -5.93 -5.58
CA ALA A 172 -3.64 -6.63 -6.73
C ALA A 172 -3.53 -5.73 -7.96
N ILE A 173 -4.58 -4.94 -8.25
CA ILE A 173 -4.62 -4.01 -9.39
C ILE A 173 -3.62 -2.88 -9.18
N ARG A 174 -3.62 -2.27 -7.99
CA ARG A 174 -2.75 -1.14 -7.69
C ARG A 174 -1.28 -1.54 -7.67
N TRP A 175 -0.95 -2.67 -7.04
CA TRP A 175 0.41 -3.21 -7.04
C TRP A 175 0.88 -3.61 -8.44
N ALA A 176 0.02 -4.27 -9.23
CA ALA A 176 0.34 -4.59 -10.62
C ALA A 176 0.61 -3.35 -11.47
N ARG A 177 -0.14 -2.26 -11.25
CA ARG A 177 0.13 -0.96 -11.88
C ARG A 177 1.48 -0.39 -11.46
N ASN A 178 1.83 -0.44 -10.17
CA ASN A 178 3.14 0.03 -9.69
C ASN A 178 4.29 -0.68 -10.41
N LEU A 179 4.27 -2.02 -10.47
CA LEU A 179 5.32 -2.78 -11.14
C LEU A 179 5.34 -2.54 -12.64
N SER A 180 4.17 -2.44 -13.26
CA SER A 180 4.10 -2.10 -14.67
C SER A 180 4.70 -0.73 -14.92
N LEU A 181 4.31 0.32 -14.17
CA LEU A 181 4.86 1.67 -14.29
C LEU A 181 6.37 1.72 -14.16
N MET A 182 6.95 0.86 -13.32
CA MET A 182 8.41 0.80 -13.15
C MET A 182 9.12 -0.14 -14.14
N GLY A 183 8.39 -0.81 -15.04
CA GLY A 183 8.97 -1.78 -15.97
C GLY A 183 9.51 -3.05 -15.30
N LEU A 184 9.17 -3.29 -14.02
CA LEU A 184 9.65 -4.46 -13.28
C LEU A 184 8.88 -5.73 -13.65
N LEU A 185 7.59 -5.60 -13.95
CA LEU A 185 6.74 -6.71 -14.36
C LEU A 185 5.56 -6.20 -15.20
N GLY A 186 5.18 -6.94 -16.24
CA GLY A 186 3.99 -6.63 -17.03
C GLY A 186 2.72 -6.65 -16.17
N PHE A 187 1.78 -5.74 -16.42
CA PHE A 187 0.57 -5.58 -15.60
C PHE A 187 -0.19 -6.89 -15.36
N TRP A 188 -0.49 -7.64 -16.44
CA TRP A 188 -1.25 -8.89 -16.35
C TRP A 188 -0.50 -10.01 -15.63
N VAL A 189 0.82 -10.05 -15.78
CA VAL A 189 1.66 -11.04 -15.07
C VAL A 189 1.67 -10.72 -13.57
N ALA A 190 1.87 -9.45 -13.20
CA ALA A 190 1.82 -9.01 -11.81
C ALA A 190 0.44 -9.24 -11.18
N PHE A 191 -0.63 -8.85 -11.87
CA PHE A 191 -2.00 -9.05 -11.41
C PHE A 191 -2.32 -10.54 -11.24
N GLY A 192 -1.99 -11.37 -12.23
CA GLY A 192 -2.21 -12.81 -12.20
C GLY A 192 -1.43 -13.50 -11.09
N ALA A 193 -0.17 -13.12 -10.85
CA ALA A 193 0.64 -13.66 -9.75
C ALA A 193 0.04 -13.31 -8.39
N PHE A 194 -0.39 -12.06 -8.19
CA PHE A 194 -1.02 -11.64 -6.94
C PHE A 194 -2.34 -12.40 -6.71
N ILE A 195 -3.27 -12.35 -7.66
CA ILE A 195 -4.59 -12.98 -7.54
C ILE A 195 -4.45 -14.50 -7.43
N GLY A 196 -3.52 -15.12 -8.16
CA GLY A 196 -3.27 -16.55 -8.07
C GLY A 196 -2.85 -16.99 -6.67
N LEU A 197 -1.86 -16.30 -6.08
CA LEU A 197 -1.42 -16.60 -4.71
C LEU A 197 -2.53 -16.34 -3.68
N ASP A 198 -3.25 -15.23 -3.80
CA ASP A 198 -4.37 -14.88 -2.90
C ASP A 198 -5.53 -15.87 -3.03
N PHE A 199 -5.84 -16.31 -4.25
CA PHE A 199 -6.86 -17.32 -4.55
C PHE A 199 -6.53 -18.66 -3.89
N VAL A 200 -5.33 -19.19 -4.15
CA VAL A 200 -4.92 -20.49 -3.61
C VAL A 200 -4.84 -20.41 -2.08
N ALA A 201 -4.40 -19.27 -1.53
CA ALA A 201 -4.40 -19.04 -0.08
C ALA A 201 -5.82 -19.08 0.51
N GLY A 202 -6.80 -18.49 -0.18
CA GLY A 202 -8.20 -18.42 0.28
C GLY A 202 -8.95 -19.75 0.26
N VAL A 203 -8.62 -20.66 -0.66
CA VAL A 203 -9.27 -21.99 -0.76
C VAL A 203 -8.56 -23.07 0.05
N SER A 204 -7.32 -22.83 0.51
CA SER A 204 -6.53 -23.81 1.26
C SER A 204 -6.86 -23.75 2.75
N ALA A 205 -7.50 -24.78 3.29
CA ALA A 205 -7.90 -24.84 4.70
C ALA A 205 -6.71 -24.78 5.68
N GLU A 206 -5.63 -25.52 5.40
CA GLU A 206 -4.45 -25.63 6.29
C GLU A 206 -3.21 -24.92 5.72
N GLY A 207 -3.12 -24.78 4.40
CA GLY A 207 -1.96 -24.20 3.69
C GLY A 207 -2.01 -22.68 3.49
N GLY A 208 -3.12 -22.01 3.85
CA GLY A 208 -3.34 -20.60 3.54
C GLY A 208 -2.27 -19.65 4.10
N ILE A 209 -1.72 -19.96 5.29
CA ILE A 209 -0.67 -19.13 5.92
C ILE A 209 0.63 -19.12 5.12
N PHE A 210 1.05 -20.28 4.58
CA PHE A 210 2.29 -20.39 3.81
C PHE A 210 2.18 -19.65 2.48
N LEU A 211 1.00 -19.70 1.84
CA LEU A 211 0.74 -18.97 0.60
C LEU A 211 0.63 -17.46 0.83
N HIS A 212 0.05 -17.04 1.96
CA HIS A 212 0.05 -15.63 2.35
C HIS A 212 1.47 -15.11 2.64
N LEU A 213 2.31 -15.93 3.29
CA LEU A 213 3.72 -15.61 3.48
C LEU A 213 4.47 -15.56 2.15
N ALA A 214 4.20 -16.50 1.23
CA ALA A 214 4.78 -16.48 -0.12
C ALA A 214 4.39 -15.21 -0.89
N LEU A 215 3.13 -14.76 -0.77
CA LEU A 215 2.68 -13.48 -1.30
C LEU A 215 3.49 -12.32 -0.67
N ALA A 216 3.59 -12.26 0.66
CA ALA A 216 4.37 -11.20 1.33
C ALA A 216 5.85 -11.18 0.91
N VAL A 217 6.47 -12.35 0.73
CA VAL A 217 7.85 -12.48 0.23
C VAL A 217 7.96 -11.99 -1.21
N MET A 218 7.02 -12.35 -2.09
CA MET A 218 6.99 -11.85 -3.47
C MET A 218 6.86 -10.32 -3.51
N LEU A 219 5.94 -9.76 -2.73
CA LEU A 219 5.76 -8.31 -2.64
C LEU A 219 7.02 -7.60 -2.12
N THR A 220 7.67 -8.19 -1.11
CA THR A 220 8.95 -7.71 -0.55
C THR A 220 10.07 -7.73 -1.58
N TYR A 221 10.17 -8.81 -2.36
CA TYR A 221 11.18 -8.95 -3.41
C TYR A 221 11.08 -7.80 -4.43
N TYR A 222 9.88 -7.56 -4.96
CA TYR A 222 9.68 -6.47 -5.94
C TYR A 222 9.81 -5.08 -5.32
N ARG A 223 9.49 -4.92 -4.03
CA ARG A 223 9.75 -3.67 -3.31
C ARG A 223 11.26 -3.40 -3.16
N GLN A 224 12.08 -4.44 -3.04
CA GLN A 224 13.53 -4.30 -3.01
C GLN A 224 14.07 -3.96 -4.40
N ASP A 225 13.50 -4.51 -5.47
CA ASP A 225 13.83 -4.09 -6.83
C ASP A 225 13.41 -2.64 -7.11
N LEU A 226 12.29 -2.18 -6.52
CA LEU A 226 11.91 -0.77 -6.54
C LEU A 226 12.98 0.12 -5.88
N ARG A 227 13.46 -0.26 -4.69
CA ARG A 227 14.54 0.47 -3.99
C ARG A 227 15.82 0.54 -4.84
N LYS A 228 16.18 -0.55 -5.53
CA LYS A 228 17.33 -0.58 -6.46
C LYS A 228 17.11 0.34 -7.66
N ALA A 229 15.91 0.33 -8.26
CA ALA A 229 15.57 1.16 -9.41
C ALA A 229 15.67 2.66 -9.09
N PHE A 230 15.41 3.05 -7.84
CA PHE A 230 15.55 4.43 -7.35
C PHE A 230 16.91 4.76 -6.74
N ASP A 231 17.88 3.83 -6.76
CA ASP A 231 19.18 3.99 -6.09
C ASP A 231 19.06 4.45 -4.62
N MET A 232 18.12 3.84 -3.88
CA MET A 232 17.86 4.22 -2.49
C MET A 232 19.03 3.86 -1.58
N LYS A 233 19.29 4.67 -0.54
CA LYS A 233 20.42 4.44 0.39
C LYS A 233 20.25 3.14 1.19
N ARG A 234 19.01 2.83 1.59
CA ARG A 234 18.68 1.62 2.38
C ARG A 234 18.19 0.50 1.45
N GLN A 235 19.08 -0.45 1.17
CA GLN A 235 18.79 -1.66 0.38
C GLN A 235 19.34 -2.90 1.10
N GLY A 236 18.62 -4.02 1.00
CA GLY A 236 19.05 -5.30 1.54
C GLY A 236 19.09 -5.40 3.07
N GLY A 237 19.68 -6.50 3.56
CA GLY A 237 19.82 -6.79 4.99
C GLY A 237 18.48 -6.74 5.75
N ILE A 238 18.42 -5.93 6.80
CA ILE A 238 17.22 -5.77 7.64
C ILE A 238 16.01 -5.19 6.88
N THR A 239 16.23 -4.47 5.78
CA THR A 239 15.11 -3.88 5.02
C THR A 239 14.20 -4.93 4.39
N TYR A 240 14.68 -6.14 4.09
CA TYR A 240 13.83 -7.25 3.67
C TYR A 240 12.84 -7.65 4.77
N ALA A 241 13.30 -7.73 6.02
CA ALA A 241 12.45 -8.08 7.15
C ALA A 241 11.45 -6.95 7.47
N GLU A 242 11.89 -5.69 7.41
CA GLU A 242 11.02 -4.51 7.55
C GLU A 242 9.92 -4.51 6.49
N ASP A 243 10.29 -4.63 5.21
CA ASP A 243 9.35 -4.62 4.09
C ASP A 243 8.37 -5.80 4.16
N CYS A 244 8.83 -7.00 4.53
CA CYS A 244 7.97 -8.17 4.75
C CYS A 244 6.97 -7.93 5.88
N LEU A 245 7.43 -7.39 7.01
CA LEU A 245 6.55 -7.05 8.14
C LEU A 245 5.55 -5.96 7.74
N LEU A 246 5.95 -4.96 6.96
CA LEU A 246 5.04 -3.93 6.46
C LEU A 246 3.95 -4.51 5.56
N TYR A 247 4.28 -5.47 4.70
CA TYR A 247 3.30 -6.17 3.86
C TYR A 247 2.34 -7.06 4.67
N LEU A 248 2.85 -7.72 5.72
CA LEU A 248 2.02 -8.53 6.63
C LEU A 248 1.12 -7.68 7.54
N CYS A 249 1.59 -6.50 7.98
CA CYS A 249 0.88 -5.63 8.90
C CYS A 249 -0.10 -4.67 8.19
N CYS A 250 0.34 -3.98 7.14
CA CYS A 250 -0.52 -3.06 6.37
C CYS A 250 -0.15 -3.02 4.88
N LEU A 251 -0.52 -4.08 4.15
CA LEU A 251 -0.44 -4.17 2.68
C LEU A 251 -0.92 -2.89 1.97
N CYS A 252 -2.11 -2.37 2.30
CA CYS A 252 -2.66 -1.22 1.59
C CYS A 252 -1.85 0.06 1.81
N CYS A 253 -1.35 0.29 3.02
CA CYS A 253 -0.47 1.40 3.36
C CYS A 253 0.82 1.33 2.53
N THR A 254 1.43 0.15 2.50
CA THR A 254 2.70 -0.11 1.79
C THR A 254 2.55 0.08 0.28
N VAL A 255 1.50 -0.49 -0.33
CA VAL A 255 1.19 -0.32 -1.76
C VAL A 255 0.86 1.14 -2.10
N THR A 256 0.18 1.87 -1.19
CA THR A 256 -0.09 3.30 -1.36
C THR A 256 1.19 4.12 -1.36
N GLN A 257 2.08 3.85 -0.39
CA GLN A 257 3.38 4.53 -0.28
C GLN A 257 4.21 4.35 -1.55
N GLU A 258 4.29 3.12 -2.06
CA GLU A 258 4.99 2.84 -3.33
C GLU A 258 4.39 3.63 -4.48
N ALA A 259 3.07 3.59 -4.59
CA ALA A 259 2.40 4.19 -5.72
C ALA A 259 2.56 5.72 -5.74
N ARG A 260 2.49 6.38 -4.58
CA ARG A 260 2.75 7.82 -4.45
C ARG A 260 4.21 8.15 -4.81
N HIS A 261 5.16 7.35 -4.33
CA HIS A 261 6.57 7.56 -4.64
C HIS A 261 6.86 7.45 -6.13
N ILE A 262 6.30 6.42 -6.79
CA ILE A 262 6.41 6.21 -8.23
C ILE A 262 5.76 7.37 -9.00
N GLU A 263 4.54 7.77 -8.66
CA GLU A 263 3.84 8.84 -9.37
C GLU A 263 4.56 10.19 -9.23
N ASP A 264 5.12 10.50 -8.06
CA ASP A 264 5.94 11.71 -7.86
C ASP A 264 7.23 11.64 -8.69
N ALA A 265 7.84 10.46 -8.82
CA ALA A 265 9.03 10.28 -9.65
C ALA A 265 8.75 10.48 -11.15
N PHE A 266 7.59 10.03 -11.63
CA PHE A 266 7.14 10.30 -13.01
C PHE A 266 6.93 11.81 -13.23
N LYS A 267 6.24 12.48 -12.31
CA LYS A 267 6.02 13.94 -12.39
C LYS A 267 7.31 14.73 -12.40
N ALA A 268 8.29 14.36 -11.58
CA ALA A 268 9.61 14.98 -11.54
C ALA A 268 10.51 14.60 -12.75
N GLY A 269 10.12 13.62 -13.57
CA GLY A 269 10.94 13.12 -14.68
C GLY A 269 12.22 12.40 -14.24
N HIS A 270 12.13 11.62 -13.14
CA HIS A 270 13.23 10.81 -12.62
C HIS A 270 13.68 9.75 -13.64
N HIS A 271 14.97 9.44 -13.68
CA HIS A 271 15.54 8.52 -14.68
C HIS A 271 14.94 7.10 -14.61
N ALA A 272 14.65 6.62 -13.40
CA ALA A 272 13.97 5.34 -13.16
C ALA A 272 12.57 5.28 -13.81
N ALA A 273 11.89 6.42 -13.93
CA ALA A 273 10.58 6.52 -14.59
C ALA A 273 10.72 6.64 -16.12
N LYS A 274 11.75 7.35 -16.60
CA LYS A 274 11.99 7.59 -18.03
C LYS A 274 12.38 6.34 -18.83
N ALA A 275 13.09 5.39 -18.21
CA ALA A 275 13.53 4.17 -18.89
C ALA A 275 12.35 3.43 -19.56
N LYS A 276 11.15 3.52 -18.99
CA LYS A 276 9.93 2.90 -19.53
C LYS A 276 9.27 3.69 -20.65
N GLU A 277 9.28 5.03 -20.62
CA GLU A 277 8.71 5.84 -21.70
C GLU A 277 9.37 5.50 -23.04
N MET A 278 10.67 5.27 -23.03
CA MET A 278 11.44 4.91 -24.23
C MET A 278 11.14 3.51 -24.75
N GLU A 279 10.80 2.56 -23.88
CA GLU A 279 10.44 1.19 -24.26
C GLU A 279 9.02 1.11 -24.85
N VAL A 280 8.09 1.94 -24.36
CA VAL A 280 6.68 1.92 -24.81
C VAL A 280 6.47 2.71 -26.11
N ALA A 281 7.26 3.76 -26.36
CA ALA A 281 7.13 4.63 -27.53
C ALA A 281 7.11 3.92 -28.91
N PRO A 282 7.91 2.89 -29.20
CA PRO A 282 7.90 2.25 -30.52
C PRO A 282 6.71 1.31 -30.76
N ALA A 283 6.00 0.85 -29.72
CA ALA A 283 4.92 -0.14 -29.87
C ALA A 283 3.53 0.47 -30.15
N GLN A 284 3.33 1.77 -29.90
CA GLN A 284 2.05 2.46 -30.12
C GLN A 284 1.94 3.17 -31.48
N GLN A 285 2.98 3.11 -32.32
CA GLN A 285 3.02 3.70 -33.66
C GLN A 285 2.88 2.69 -34.80
N ALA A 286 2.65 1.40 -34.48
CA ALA A 286 2.42 0.31 -35.44
C ALA A 286 1.01 -0.28 -35.25
#